data_AF-A0A536AH71-F1
#
_entry.id   AF-A0A536AH71-F1
#
_cell.length_a   1.000
_cell.length_b   1.000
_cell.length_c   1.000
_cell.angle_alpha   90.00
_cell.angle_beta   90.00
_cell.angle_gamma   90.00
#
_symmetry.space_group_name_H-M   'P 1'
#
loop_
_entity.id
_entity.type
_entity.pdbx_description
1 polymer ?
#
loop_
_entity_poly.entity_id
_entity_poly.type
_entity_poly.pdbx_seq_one_letter_code
_entity_poly.pdbx_strand_id
1 'polypeptide(L)' 'IYDLLAREVTAERVKQHFQGIVAGKVERFEVPNVLALKFVLHRALDGGASRSLRSDALGKSLSSALLRMEIEV' A
#
# COMPACT_ATOMS: atom_id res chain seq x y z
N ILE A 1 5.16 -18.51 4.41
CA ILE A 1 4.88 -17.08 4.73
C ILE A 1 4.37 -16.34 3.51
N TYR A 2 5.03 -16.42 2.34
CA TYR A 2 4.55 -15.77 1.11
C TYR A 2 3.09 -16.08 0.80
N ASP A 3 2.67 -17.35 0.80
CA ASP A 3 1.30 -17.73 0.46
C ASP A 3 0.26 -17.15 1.43
N LEU A 4 0.60 -17.07 2.73
CA LEU A 4 -0.22 -16.42 3.74
C LEU A 4 -0.37 -14.92 3.43
N LEU A 5 0.73 -14.24 3.12
CA LEU A 5 0.69 -12.82 2.74
C LEU A 5 -0.06 -12.62 1.43
N ALA A 6 0.10 -13.50 0.44
CA ALA A 6 -0.61 -13.42 -0.83
C ALA A 6 -2.13 -13.58 -0.64
N ARG A 7 -2.55 -14.42 0.32
CA ARG A 7 -3.96 -14.60 0.72
C ARG A 7 -4.51 -13.40 1.47
N GLU A 8 -3.79 -12.92 2.49
CA GLU A 8 -4.30 -11.93 3.46
C GLU A 8 -4.04 -10.47 3.06
N VAL A 9 -3.01 -10.20 2.27
CA VAL A 9 -2.61 -8.84 1.86
C VAL A 9 -3.15 -8.56 0.46
N THR A 10 -4.47 -8.44 0.37
CA THR A 10 -5.18 -8.15 -0.89
C THR A 10 -5.17 -6.65 -1.22
N ALA A 11 -5.43 -6.30 -2.49
CA ALA A 11 -5.52 -4.89 -2.89
C ALA A 11 -6.65 -4.16 -2.14
N GLU A 12 -7.75 -4.85 -1.86
CA GLU A 12 -8.92 -4.36 -1.15
C GLU A 12 -8.58 -4.04 0.31
N ARG A 13 -7.91 -4.96 1.01
CA ARG A 13 -7.48 -4.76 2.40
C ARG A 13 -6.44 -3.65 2.51
N VAL A 14 -5.48 -3.60 1.58
CA VAL A 14 -4.52 -2.48 1.52
C VAL A 14 -5.22 -1.14 1.28
N LYS A 15 -6.22 -1.10 0.40
CA LYS A 15 -7.01 0.12 0.17
C LYS A 15 -7.77 0.55 1.41
N GLN A 16 -8.38 -0.39 2.14
CA GLN A 16 -9.08 -0.12 3.40
C GLN A 16 -8.11 0.38 4.49
N HIS A 17 -6.95 -0.25 4.63
CA HIS A 17 -5.90 0.16 5.58
C HIS A 17 -5.45 1.62 5.36
N PHE A 18 -5.44 2.06 4.10
CA PHE A 18 -5.11 3.44 3.72
C PHE A 18 -6.33 4.33 3.45
N GLN A 19 -7.49 4.01 4.02
CA GLN A 19 -8.68 4.86 3.92
C GLN A 19 -8.37 6.28 4.42
N GLY A 20 -8.83 7.29 3.68
CA GLY A 20 -8.53 8.70 3.96
C GLY A 20 -7.16 9.19 3.44
N ILE A 21 -6.26 8.28 3.08
CA ILE A 21 -4.96 8.61 2.48
C ILE A 21 -4.99 8.37 0.96
N VAL A 22 -5.50 7.22 0.54
CA VAL A 22 -5.55 6.77 -0.87
C VAL A 22 -6.93 7.03 -1.45
N ALA A 23 -7.02 7.95 -2.40
CA ALA A 23 -8.28 8.32 -3.05
C ALA A 23 -8.54 7.55 -4.37
N GLY A 24 -7.61 6.70 -4.82
CA GLY A 24 -7.69 6.00 -6.10
C GLY A 24 -7.80 4.48 -6.00
N LYS A 25 -7.56 3.82 -7.14
CA LYS A 25 -7.40 2.36 -7.22
C LYS A 25 -6.14 1.91 -6.48
N VAL A 26 -6.18 0.72 -5.90
CA VAL A 26 -4.98 0.00 -5.47
C VAL A 26 -4.79 -1.18 -6.41
N GLU A 27 -3.59 -1.33 -6.95
CA GLU A 27 -3.21 -2.45 -7.81
C GLU A 27 -2.16 -3.29 -7.11
N ARG A 28 -2.29 -4.61 -7.19
CA ARG A 28 -1.37 -5.58 -6.59
C ARG A 28 -0.71 -6.40 -7.70
N PHE A 29 0.61 -6.53 -7.61
CA PHE A 29 1.42 -7.36 -8.49
C PHE A 29 2.21 -8.35 -7.64
N GLU A 30 2.07 -9.63 -7.96
CA GLU A 30 2.80 -10.71 -7.30
C GLU A 30 4.16 -10.91 -7.94
N VAL A 31 5.20 -11.04 -7.12
CA VAL A 31 6.59 -11.24 -7.55
C VAL A 31 7.17 -12.45 -6.79
N PRO A 32 6.65 -13.66 -7.08
CA PRO A 32 6.91 -14.85 -6.26
C PRO A 32 8.37 -15.29 -6.27
N ASN A 33 9.12 -14.96 -7.34
CA ASN A 33 10.55 -15.27 -7.45
C ASN A 33 11.44 -14.56 -6.41
N VAL A 34 10.95 -13.48 -5.80
CA VAL A 34 11.62 -12.79 -4.68
C VAL A 34 10.72 -12.71 -3.43
N LEU A 35 9.65 -13.50 -3.39
CA LEU A 35 8.70 -13.57 -2.28
C LEU A 35 8.09 -12.20 -1.93
N ALA A 36 7.74 -11.39 -2.94
CA ALA A 36 7.25 -10.02 -2.73
C ALA A 36 5.87 -9.76 -3.33
N LEU A 37 5.16 -8.82 -2.70
CA LEU A 37 3.93 -8.21 -3.21
C LEU A 37 4.21 -6.72 -3.46
N LYS A 38 3.97 -6.26 -4.69
CA LYS A 38 4.11 -4.85 -5.07
C LYS A 38 2.73 -4.22 -5.18
N PHE A 39 2.57 -3.07 -4.53
CA PHE A 39 1.34 -2.29 -4.61
C PHE A 39 1.55 -0.95 -5.30
N VAL A 40 0.59 -0.56 -6.13
CA VAL A 40 0.50 0.79 -6.70
C VAL A 40 -0.75 1.46 -6.14
N LEU A 41 -0.55 2.53 -5.38
CA LEU A 41 -1.60 3.28 -4.69
C LEU A 41 -1.88 4.55 -5.50
N HIS A 42 -2.96 4.55 -6.28
CA HIS A 42 -3.30 5.68 -7.12
C HIS A 42 -3.87 6.85 -6.30
N ARG A 43 -3.53 8.08 -6.69
CA ARG A 43 -3.97 9.32 -6.00
C ARG A 43 -3.65 9.32 -4.49
N ALA A 44 -2.52 8.75 -4.11
CA ALA A 44 -2.09 8.65 -2.72
C ALA A 44 -1.25 9.83 -2.22
N LEU A 45 -0.80 10.73 -3.11
CA LEU A 45 0.17 11.79 -2.79
C LEU A 45 -0.43 13.18 -2.67
N ASP A 46 -1.75 13.33 -2.59
CA ASP A 46 -2.43 14.60 -2.32
C ASP A 46 -1.93 15.80 -3.16
N GLY A 47 -1.90 15.63 -4.49
CA GLY A 47 -1.38 16.64 -5.44
C GLY A 47 0.08 16.42 -5.88
N GLY A 48 0.77 15.45 -5.28
CA GLY A 48 2.14 15.04 -5.63
C GLY A 48 3.21 15.79 -4.85
N ALA A 49 4.47 15.47 -5.12
CA ALA A 49 5.63 15.98 -4.38
C ALA A 49 5.65 17.51 -4.18
N SER A 50 5.23 18.26 -5.19
CA SER A 50 5.29 19.73 -5.21
C SER A 50 4.07 20.42 -4.60
N ARG A 51 2.99 19.68 -4.31
CA ARG A 51 1.71 20.26 -3.86
C ARG A 51 1.11 19.59 -2.63
N SER A 52 1.66 18.45 -2.21
CA SER A 52 1.26 17.77 -0.99
C SER A 52 1.60 18.62 0.24
N LEU A 53 0.60 18.84 1.10
CA LEU A 53 0.80 19.44 2.42
C LEU A 53 1.26 18.43 3.47
N ARG A 54 1.32 17.14 3.12
CA ARG A 54 1.77 16.08 4.03
C ARG A 54 3.28 16.18 4.26
N SER A 55 3.70 15.87 5.49
CA SER A 55 5.12 15.80 5.87
C SER A 55 5.92 14.84 4.98
N ASP A 56 5.28 13.80 4.45
CA ASP A 56 5.86 12.89 3.46
C ASP A 56 5.15 13.07 2.11
N ALA A 57 5.58 14.08 1.37
CA ALA A 57 5.02 14.41 0.06
C ALA A 57 5.26 13.36 -1.03
N LEU A 58 6.22 12.44 -0.81
CA LEU A 58 6.58 11.38 -1.75
C LEU A 58 5.99 10.02 -1.36
N GLY A 59 5.33 9.91 -0.21
CA GLY A 59 4.69 8.69 0.26
C GLY A 59 5.65 7.55 0.60
N LYS A 60 6.94 7.83 0.83
CA LYS A 60 7.93 6.79 1.17
C LYS A 60 7.62 6.10 2.50
N SER A 61 7.00 6.79 3.43
CA SER A 61 6.57 6.27 4.73
C SER A 61 5.38 5.30 4.63
N LEU A 62 4.67 5.27 3.49
CA LEU A 62 3.51 4.38 3.30
C LEU A 62 3.92 2.91 3.33
N SER A 63 5.14 2.56 2.90
CA SER A 63 5.64 1.18 3.01
C SER A 63 5.73 0.75 4.47
N SER A 64 6.32 1.58 5.34
CA SER A 64 6.38 1.32 6.78
C SER A 64 5.01 1.33 7.44
N ALA A 65 4.08 2.15 6.94
CA ALA A 65 2.70 2.15 7.42
C ALA A 65 1.94 0.88 7.03
N LEU A 66 2.23 0.28 5.87
CA LEU A 66 1.64 -1.00 5.44
C LEU A 66 2.08 -2.16 6.35
N LEU A 67 3.29 -2.13 6.90
CA LEU A 67 3.77 -3.14 7.85
C LEU A 67 2.97 -3.19 9.16
N ARG A 68 2.13 -2.18 9.43
CA ARG A 68 1.20 -2.17 10.57
C ARG A 68 -0.17 -2.79 10.27
N MET A 69 -0.39 -3.26 9.05
CA MET A 69 -1.64 -3.93 8.71
C MET A 69 -1.70 -5.30 9.40
N GLU A 70 -2.75 -5.52 10.17
CA GLU A 70 -3.00 -6.80 10.81
C GLU A 70 -3.58 -7.82 9.82
N ILE A 71 -3.17 -9.08 9.96
CA ILE A 71 -3.64 -10.21 9.18
C ILE A 71 -3.98 -11.38 10.12
N GLU A 72 -4.99 -12.16 9.76
CA GLU A 72 -5.35 -13.37 10.49
C GLU A 72 -4.51 -14.55 9.97
N VAL A 73 -3.98 -15.35 10.89
CA VAL A 73 -3.06 -16.47 10.58
C VAL A 73 -3.79 -17.79 10.67
#